data_AF-A0A954JP95-F1
#
_entry.id   AF-A0A954JP95-F1
#
_cell.length_a   1.000
_cell.length_b   1.000
_cell.length_c   1.000
_cell.angle_alpha   90.00
_cell.angle_beta   90.00
_cell.angle_gamma   90.00
#
_symmetry.space_group_name_H-M   'P 1'
#
loop_
_entity.id
_entity.type
_entity.pdbx_description
1 polymer ?
#
loop_
_entity_poly.entity_id
_entity_poly.type
_entity_poly.pdbx_seq_one_letter_code
_entity_poly.pdbx_strand_id
1 'polypeptide(L)'
;MQSNKLRSAQAGFTLIEIMAVIIILSILMVFLVGTMMNSGDVVHSKNTRMFLDQLETMLIDFESENGDYPPSTFPSTLPDMPSATNMGAEML
;
A
#
# COMPACT_ATOMS: atom_id res chain seq x y z
N MET A 1 17.43 66.50 1.11
CA MET A 1 17.63 65.17 0.46
C MET A 1 16.40 64.32 0.73
N GLN A 2 15.45 64.25 -0.21
CA GLN A 2 14.27 63.39 -0.08
C GLN A 2 14.52 62.07 -0.82
N SER A 3 14.62 60.98 -0.06
CA SER A 3 14.80 59.63 -0.59
C SER A 3 13.45 59.10 -1.05
N ASN A 4 13.27 58.96 -2.35
CA ASN A 4 12.05 58.45 -2.96
C ASN A 4 12.00 56.91 -2.79
N LYS A 5 11.09 56.39 -1.95
CA LYS A 5 10.89 54.95 -1.80
C LYS A 5 9.99 54.45 -2.92
N LEU A 6 10.57 53.72 -3.87
CA LEU A 6 9.82 52.96 -4.88
C LEU A 6 8.99 51.89 -4.15
N ARG A 7 7.67 52.09 -4.08
CA ARG A 7 6.74 51.08 -3.56
C ARG A 7 6.67 49.94 -4.58
N SER A 8 7.29 48.81 -4.25
CA SER A 8 7.08 47.54 -4.92
C SER A 8 5.61 47.12 -4.75
N ALA A 9 4.81 47.19 -5.82
CA ALA A 9 3.47 46.64 -5.81
C ALA A 9 3.58 45.10 -5.76
N GLN A 10 3.13 44.49 -4.66
CA GLN A 10 2.92 43.04 -4.59
C GLN A 10 1.71 42.69 -5.45
N ALA A 11 1.97 42.33 -6.72
CA ALA A 11 1.01 41.66 -7.59
C ALA A 11 1.19 40.15 -7.38
N GLY A 12 0.20 39.47 -6.79
CA GLY A 12 0.29 38.02 -6.54
C GLY A 12 -0.53 37.48 -5.37
N PHE A 13 -1.34 38.30 -4.71
CA PHE A 13 -2.20 37.88 -3.59
C PHE A 13 -3.65 38.29 -3.80
N THR A 14 -4.16 38.15 -5.01
CA THR A 14 -5.59 38.39 -5.24
C THR A 14 -6.39 37.12 -4.93
N LEU A 15 -7.61 37.30 -4.39
CA LEU A 15 -8.50 36.18 -4.11
C LEU A 15 -8.80 35.38 -5.38
N ILE A 16 -8.94 36.06 -6.53
CA ILE A 16 -9.22 35.43 -7.82
C ILE A 16 -8.07 34.54 -8.31
N GLU A 17 -6.82 34.90 -8.01
CA GLU A 17 -5.64 34.14 -8.39
C GLU A 17 -5.55 32.83 -7.58
N ILE A 18 -5.86 32.87 -6.29
CA ILE A 18 -6.01 31.65 -5.48
C ILE A 18 -7.18 30.79 -5.98
N MET A 19 -8.30 31.40 -6.39
CA MET A 19 -9.42 30.65 -6.99
C MET A 19 -9.02 29.95 -8.30
N ALA A 20 -8.28 30.64 -9.18
CA ALA A 20 -7.79 30.05 -10.41
C ALA A 20 -6.84 28.86 -10.14
N VAL A 21 -5.95 28.99 -9.15
CA VAL A 21 -5.04 27.91 -8.75
C VAL A 21 -5.79 26.68 -8.25
N ILE A 22 -6.76 26.84 -7.34
CA ILE A 22 -7.52 25.67 -6.82
C ILE A 22 -8.37 25.00 -7.90
N ILE A 23 -8.85 25.75 -8.89
CA ILE A 23 -9.58 25.20 -10.05
C ILE A 23 -8.63 24.37 -10.92
N ILE A 24 -7.43 24.87 -11.21
CA ILE A 24 -6.44 24.12 -11.99
C ILE A 24 -6.05 22.83 -11.24
N LEU A 25 -5.80 22.93 -9.92
CA LEU A 25 -5.45 21.77 -9.10
C LEU A 25 -6.58 20.73 -9.04
N SER A 26 -7.84 21.16 -8.94
CA SER A 26 -8.97 20.22 -8.89
C SER A 26 -9.14 19.46 -10.21
N ILE A 27 -8.96 20.13 -11.36
CA ILE A 27 -8.97 19.48 -12.67
C ILE A 27 -7.83 18.46 -12.77
N LEU A 28 -6.60 18.85 -12.41
CA LEU A 28 -5.44 17.94 -12.45
C LEU A 28 -5.64 16.71 -11.55
N MET A 29 -6.26 16.88 -10.38
CA MET A 29 -6.49 15.79 -9.43
C MET A 29 -7.42 14.71 -10.00
N VAL A 30 -8.46 15.09 -10.76
CA VAL A 30 -9.38 14.12 -11.39
C VAL A 30 -8.64 13.24 -12.40
N PHE A 31 -7.77 13.83 -13.22
CA PHE A 31 -6.95 13.06 -14.17
C PHE A 31 -5.97 12.13 -13.47
N LEU A 32 -5.32 12.60 -12.40
CA LEU A 32 -4.36 11.81 -11.64
C LEU A 32 -5.01 10.54 -11.05
N VAL A 33 -6.16 10.67 -10.39
CA VAL A 33 -6.86 9.54 -9.76
C VAL A 33 -7.34 8.52 -10.79
N GLY A 34 -7.87 8.97 -11.94
CA GLY A 34 -8.34 8.08 -13.00
C GLY A 34 -7.25 7.15 -13.56
N THR A 35 -6.00 7.61 -13.60
CA THR A 35 -4.88 6.79 -14.10
C THR A 35 -4.41 5.69 -13.15
N MET A 36 -4.64 5.84 -11.84
CA MET A 36 -4.15 4.89 -10.83
C MET A 36 -5.06 3.67 -10.62
N MET A 37 -6.36 3.81 -10.89
CA MET A 37 -7.35 2.75 -10.63
C MET A 37 -7.11 1.46 -11.44
N ASN A 38 -6.55 1.57 -12.65
CA ASN A 38 -6.38 0.44 -13.57
C ASN A 38 -5.24 -0.53 -13.16
N SER A 39 -4.57 -0.31 -12.03
CA SER A 39 -3.43 -1.12 -11.57
C SER A 39 -3.77 -2.06 -10.41
N GLY A 40 -5.00 -2.06 -9.89
CA GLY A 40 -5.39 -2.84 -8.72
C GLY A 40 -5.12 -4.35 -8.87
N ASP A 41 -5.69 -4.98 -9.91
CA ASP A 41 -5.56 -6.44 -10.13
C ASP A 41 -4.11 -6.87 -10.39
N VAL A 42 -3.34 -6.03 -11.09
CA VAL A 42 -1.91 -6.25 -11.35
C VAL A 42 -1.11 -6.17 -10.06
N VAL A 43 -1.45 -5.25 -9.16
CA VAL A 43 -0.81 -5.13 -7.84
C VAL A 43 -1.17 -6.33 -6.96
N HIS A 44 -2.44 -6.75 -6.94
CA HIS A 44 -2.86 -7.91 -6.15
C HIS A 44 -2.16 -9.19 -6.61
N SER A 45 -2.17 -9.46 -7.90
CA SER A 45 -1.47 -10.64 -8.46
C SER A 45 0.04 -10.61 -8.19
N LYS A 46 0.69 -9.44 -8.34
CA LYS A 46 2.11 -9.28 -8.04
C LYS A 46 2.43 -9.47 -6.56
N ASN A 47 1.59 -8.96 -5.66
CA ASN A 47 1.74 -9.14 -4.22
C ASN A 47 1.58 -10.60 -3.82
N THR A 48 0.57 -11.29 -4.37
CA THR A 48 0.41 -12.74 -4.14
C THR A 48 1.63 -13.51 -4.62
N ARG A 49 2.15 -13.20 -5.81
CA ARG A 49 3.36 -13.86 -6.32
C ARG A 49 4.56 -13.64 -5.41
N MET A 50 4.78 -12.40 -4.96
CA MET A 50 5.86 -12.08 -4.02
C MET A 50 5.71 -12.84 -2.71
N PHE A 51 4.48 -12.98 -2.20
CA PHE A 51 4.21 -13.74 -0.99
C PHE A 51 4.50 -15.23 -1.18
N LEU A 52 4.14 -15.81 -2.33
CA LEU A 52 4.49 -17.19 -2.67
C LEU A 52 6.00 -17.40 -2.76
N ASP A 53 6.73 -16.50 -3.40
CA ASP A 53 8.20 -16.58 -3.50
C ASP A 53 8.86 -16.53 -2.09
N GLN A 54 8.30 -15.75 -1.16
CA GLN A 54 8.74 -15.73 0.24
C GLN A 54 8.44 -17.04 0.97
N LEU A 55 7.23 -17.58 0.78
CA LEU A 55 6.85 -18.86 1.37
C LEU A 55 7.73 -20.00 0.87
N GLU A 56 8.04 -20.05 -0.43
CA GLU A 56 8.94 -21.04 -1.02
C GLU A 56 10.32 -21.00 -0.35
N THR A 57 10.86 -19.81 -0.13
CA THR A 57 12.15 -19.64 0.55
C THR A 57 12.11 -20.21 1.97
N MET A 58 11.08 -19.86 2.75
CA MET A 58 10.91 -20.38 4.12
C MET A 58 10.71 -21.89 4.14
N LEU A 59 10.05 -22.43 3.11
CA LEU A 59 9.77 -23.85 2.99
C LEU A 59 11.05 -24.65 2.72
N ILE A 60 11.91 -24.14 1.83
CA ILE A 60 13.23 -24.70 1.55
C ILE A 60 14.12 -24.63 2.78
N ASP A 61 14.11 -23.51 3.51
CA ASP A 61 14.87 -23.38 4.76
C ASP A 61 14.40 -24.42 5.79
N PHE A 62 13.09 -24.61 5.96
CA PHE A 62 12.55 -25.64 6.84
C PHE A 62 12.94 -27.05 6.42
N GLU A 63 12.83 -27.38 5.13
CA GLU A 63 13.23 -28.68 4.58
C GLU A 63 14.72 -28.92 4.81
N SER A 64 15.57 -27.91 4.60
CA SER A 64 17.01 -28.01 4.83
C SER A 64 17.36 -28.32 6.29
N GLU A 65 16.56 -27.84 7.24
CA GLU A 65 16.78 -28.06 8.67
C GLU A 65 16.17 -29.37 9.18
N ASN A 66 15.02 -29.78 8.65
CA ASN A 66 14.22 -30.90 9.18
C ASN A 66 14.23 -32.15 8.27
N GLY A 67 14.77 -32.03 7.06
CA GLY A 67 14.90 -33.12 6.09
C GLY A 67 13.62 -33.46 5.31
N ASP A 68 12.51 -32.78 5.58
CA ASP A 68 11.23 -32.94 4.88
C ASP A 68 10.39 -31.65 4.99
N TYR A 69 9.37 -31.53 4.14
CA TYR A 69 8.42 -30.42 4.19
C TYR A 69 7.49 -30.50 5.40
N PRO A 70 6.99 -29.35 5.91
CA PRO A 70 6.03 -29.34 6.99
C PRO A 70 4.72 -30.05 6.58
N PRO A 71 4.07 -30.76 7.52
CA PRO A 71 2.80 -31.40 7.24
C PRO A 71 1.73 -30.35 6.93
N SER A 72 0.80 -30.70 6.04
CA SER A 72 -0.35 -29.84 5.72
C SER A 72 -1.38 -29.76 6.85
N THR A 73 -1.24 -30.61 7.87
CA THR A 73 -2.14 -30.69 9.01
C THR A 73 -1.39 -30.37 10.31
N PHE A 74 -2.12 -29.76 11.25
CA PHE A 74 -1.55 -29.50 12.58
C PHE A 74 -1.46 -30.80 13.39
N PRO A 75 -0.35 -31.01 14.13
CA PRO A 75 -0.23 -32.16 15.01
C PRO A 75 -1.22 -32.05 16.18
N SER A 76 -1.92 -33.15 16.47
CA SER A 76 -2.90 -33.26 17.57
C SER A 76 -2.31 -33.12 18.97
N THR A 77 -0.99 -33.03 19.07
CA THR A 77 -0.23 -32.84 20.31
C THR A 77 -0.01 -31.37 20.68
N LEU A 78 -0.45 -30.43 19.84
CA LEU A 78 -0.47 -29.02 20.20
C LEU A 78 -1.53 -28.78 21.28
N PRO A 79 -1.24 -27.99 22.33
CA PRO A 79 -2.22 -27.67 23.36
C PRO A 79 -3.47 -27.06 22.73
N ASP A 80 -4.64 -27.41 23.28
CA ASP A 80 -5.96 -26.98 22.80
C ASP A 80 -5.90 -25.52 22.33
N MET A 81 -6.12 -25.32 21.04
CA MET A 81 -5.94 -24.04 20.38
C MET A 81 -6.72 -22.96 21.13
N PRO A 82 -6.16 -21.75 21.32
CA PRO A 82 -6.73 -20.70 22.19
C PRO A 82 -8.10 -20.16 21.76
N SER A 83 -8.77 -20.75 20.76
CA SER A 83 -10.09 -20.33 20.33
C SER A 83 -10.88 -21.42 19.60
N ALA A 84 -12.06 -21.76 20.14
CA ALA A 84 -13.06 -22.59 19.46
C ALA A 84 -13.68 -21.94 18.20
N THR A 85 -13.31 -20.68 17.92
CA THR A 85 -13.80 -19.90 16.77
C THR A 85 -12.94 -20.02 15.52
N ASN A 86 -11.73 -20.60 15.62
CA ASN A 86 -10.80 -20.73 14.49
C ASN A 86 -10.61 -22.20 14.08
N MET A 87 -11.72 -22.89 13.85
CA MET A 87 -11.77 -24.24 13.27
C MET A 87 -12.31 -24.19 11.84
N GLY A 88 -11.78 -23.29 11.00
CA GLY A 88 -12.15 -23.23 9.59
C GLY A 88 -11.53 -24.36 8.76
N ALA A 89 -11.79 -24.34 7.45
CA ALA A 89 -11.34 -25.37 6.50
C ALA A 89 -9.80 -25.52 6.44
N GLU A 90 -9.06 -24.58 7.00
CA GLU A 90 -7.61 -24.57 7.24
C GLU A 90 -7.11 -25.61 8.26
N MET A 91 -8.01 -26.37 8.91
CA MET A 91 -7.69 -27.41 9.89
C MET A 91 -7.89 -28.87 9.39
N LEU A 92 -8.29 -29.07 8.13
CA LEU A 92 -8.52 -30.39 7.52
C LEU A 92 -7.35 -30.89 6.68
#